data_AF-A0A955ANY5-F1
#
_entry.id   AF-A0A955ANY5-F1
#
_cell.length_a   1.000
_cell.length_b   1.000
_cell.length_c   1.000
_cell.angle_alpha   90.00
_cell.angle_beta   90.00
_cell.angle_gamma   90.00
#
_symmetry.space_group_name_H-M   'P 1'
#
loop_
_entity.id
_entity.type
_entity.pdbx_description
1 polymer ?
#
loop_
_entity_poly.entity_id
_entity_poly.type
_entity_poly.pdbx_seq_one_letter_code
_entity_poly.pdbx_strand_id
1 'polypeptide(L)' 'MRYLVTGGCGFIGSHLAELLIANGHSVAVLDDLSTG' A
#
# COMPACT_ATOMS: atom_id res chain seq x y z
N MET A 1 -4.04 9.95 -8.72
CA MET A 1 -4.61 10.47 -7.44
C MET A 1 -3.63 10.19 -6.30
N ARG A 2 -3.94 10.62 -5.07
CA ARG A 2 -3.15 10.31 -3.85
C ARG A 2 -3.91 9.31 -2.99
N TYR A 3 -3.27 8.20 -2.61
CA TYR A 3 -3.84 7.13 -1.79
C TYR A 3 -3.03 6.92 -0.51
N LEU A 4 -3.72 6.59 0.58
CA LEU A 4 -3.14 6.06 1.80
C LEU A 4 -3.57 4.60 1.94
N VAL A 5 -2.61 3.70 2.06
CA VAL A 5 -2.84 2.26 2.27
C VAL A 5 -2.41 1.91 3.69
N THR A 6 -3.34 1.49 4.53
CA THR A 6 -3.05 0.93 5.86
C THR A 6 -2.81 -0.57 5.74
N GLY A 7 -1.82 -1.13 6.46
CA GLY A 7 -1.46 -2.54 6.30
C GLY A 7 -0.74 -2.83 4.96
N GLY A 8 -0.07 -1.82 4.40
CA GLY A 8 0.55 -1.88 3.07
C GLY A 8 1.79 -2.78 2.97
N CYS A 9 2.35 -3.23 4.09
CA CYS A 9 3.43 -4.22 4.13
C CYS A 9 2.92 -5.67 4.21
N GLY A 10 1.61 -5.88 4.41
CA GLY A 10 0.98 -7.20 4.34
C GLY A 10 0.80 -7.73 2.91
N PHE A 11 0.32 -8.97 2.78
CA PHE A 11 0.13 -9.63 1.48
C PHE A 11 -0.76 -8.81 0.52
N ILE A 12 -1.96 -8.42 0.97
CA ILE A 12 -2.90 -7.67 0.11
C ILE A 12 -2.42 -6.23 -0.10
N GLY A 13 -1.96 -5.59 0.98
CA GLY A 13 -1.58 -4.18 0.96
C GLY A 13 -0.41 -3.90 0.01
N SER A 14 0.59 -4.79 -0.03
CA SER A 14 1.76 -4.66 -0.91
C SER A 14 1.39 -4.75 -2.39
N HIS A 15 0.61 -5.76 -2.78
CA HIS A 15 0.15 -5.92 -4.17
C HIS A 15 -0.79 -4.78 -4.61
N LEU A 16 -1.63 -4.27 -3.71
CA LEU A 16 -2.47 -3.11 -3.98
C LEU A 16 -1.62 -1.85 -4.19
N ALA A 17 -0.62 -1.62 -3.34
CA ALA A 17 0.29 -0.48 -3.46
C ALA A 17 1.07 -0.52 -4.79
N GLU A 18 1.60 -1.69 -5.17
CA GLU A 18 2.26 -1.91 -6.47
C GLU A 18 1.33 -1.58 -7.65
N LEU A 19 0.08 -2.08 -7.63
CA LEU A 19 -0.90 -1.79 -8.68
C LEU A 19 -1.21 -0.29 -8.80
N LEU A 20 -1.40 0.40 -7.66
CA LEU A 20 -1.69 1.83 -7.64
C LEU A 20 -0.51 2.65 -8.18
N ILE A 21 0.72 2.28 -7.83
CA ILE A 21 1.94 2.90 -8.35
C ILE A 21 2.05 2.66 -9.86
N ALA A 22 1.82 1.44 -10.33
CA ALA A 22 1.84 1.09 -11.75
C ALA A 22 0.81 1.89 -12.58
N ASN A 23 -0.32 2.26 -11.98
CA ASN A 23 -1.34 3.13 -12.59
C ASN A 23 -1.02 4.64 -12.49
N GLY A 24 0.20 5.01 -12.09
CA GLY A 24 0.63 6.41 -12.02
C GLY A 24 0.05 7.19 -10.83
N HIS A 25 -0.35 6.49 -9.76
CA HIS A 25 -0.84 7.13 -8.55
C HIS A 25 0.28 7.31 -7.52
N SER A 26 0.13 8.35 -6.69
CA SER A 26 1.00 8.55 -5.53
C SER A 26 0.41 7.81 -4.35
N VAL A 27 1.23 7.00 -3.68
CA VAL A 27 0.81 6.11 -2.60
C VAL A 27 1.68 6.36 -1.38
N ALA A 28 1.04 6.51 -0.23
CA ALA A 28 1.69 6.43 1.08
C ALA A 28 1.20 5.17 1.79
N VAL A 29 2.10 4.47 2.49
CA VAL A 29 1.76 3.29 3.30
C VAL A 29 1.91 3.63 4.77
N LEU A 30 0.92 3.22 5.57
CA LEU A 30 1.00 3.19 7.03
C LEU A 30 0.87 1.74 7.49
N ASP A 31 1.88 1.24 8.19
CA ASP A 31 1.92 -0.14 8.66
C ASP A 31 2.60 -0.17 10.03
N ASP A 32 2.12 -1.04 10.92
CA ASP A 32 2.71 -1.23 12.24
C ASP A 32 3.73 -2.38 12.26
N LEU A 33 3.90 -3.08 11.13
CA LEU A 33 4.77 -4.24 10.94
C LEU A 33 4.49 -5.37 11.94
N SER A 34 3.27 -5.41 12.48
CA SER A 34 2.80 -6.57 13.22
C SER A 34 2.68 -7.77 12.29
N THR A 35 2.77 -8.97 12.86
CA THR A 35 2.48 -10.21 12.13
C THR A 35 0.96 -10.34 12.07
N GLY A 36 0.33 -9.59 11.15
CA GLY A 36 -1.11 -9.67 10.89
C GLY A 36 -1.62 -11.08 10.66
#